data_AF-F3GFI1-F1
#
_entry.id   AF-F3GFI1-F1
#
_cell.length_a   1.000
_cell.length_b   1.000
_cell.length_c   1.000
_cell.angle_alpha   90.00
_cell.angle_beta   90.00
_cell.angle_gamma   90.00
#
_symmetry.space_group_name_H-M   'P 1'
#
loop_
_entity.id
_entity.type
_entity.pdbx_description
1 polymer ?
#
loop_
_entity_poly.entity_id
_entity_poly.type
_entity_poly.pdbx_seq_one_letter_code
_entity_poly.pdbx_strand_id
1 'polypeptide(L)'
;MLDSLGINANQLTYVYSEHMVNYGSALIHQSFSIFFAIFYCLTALRYPRVAVWQGFGFGMLVTLAFHGVILPMFNWAPPLWELPPAEWASETFGHLLWIWVIEVIRRDLQQRWSPGPG
;
A
#
# COMPACT_ATOMS: atom_id res chain seq x y z
N MET A 1 8.81 5.37 -11.99
CA MET A 1 9.03 6.36 -10.91
C MET A 1 10.51 6.64 -10.64
N LEU A 2 11.36 5.64 -10.43
CA LEU A 2 12.79 5.88 -10.17
C LEU A 2 13.51 6.52 -11.37
N ASP A 3 13.19 6.08 -12.59
CA ASP A 3 13.81 6.64 -13.79
C ASP A 3 13.49 8.15 -13.97
N SER A 4 12.28 8.60 -13.57
CA SER A 4 11.93 10.03 -13.57
C SER A 4 12.70 10.86 -12.53
N LEU A 5 13.35 10.20 -11.56
CA LEU A 5 14.24 10.83 -10.59
C LEU A 5 15.72 10.72 -11.01
N GLY A 6 16.00 10.22 -12.21
CA GLY A 6 17.36 9.99 -12.71
C GLY A 6 18.04 8.74 -12.14
N ILE A 7 17.29 7.86 -11.47
CA ILE A 7 17.79 6.60 -10.91
C ILE A 7 17.40 5.46 -11.84
N ASN A 8 18.38 4.80 -12.45
CA ASN A 8 18.13 3.69 -13.37
C ASN A 8 17.60 2.45 -12.63
N ALA A 9 16.28 2.22 -12.69
CA ALA A 9 15.63 1.14 -11.98
C ALA A 9 16.09 -0.25 -12.45
N ASN A 10 16.50 -0.39 -13.72
CA ASN A 10 16.92 -1.66 -14.31
C ASN A 10 18.25 -2.17 -13.74
N GLN A 11 19.02 -1.31 -13.07
CA GLN A 11 20.26 -1.69 -12.38
C GLN A 11 20.03 -2.09 -10.92
N LEU A 12 18.82 -1.87 -10.39
CA LEU A 12 18.47 -2.17 -9.00
C LEU A 12 17.86 -3.57 -8.90
N THR A 13 18.58 -4.56 -9.44
CA THR A 13 18.11 -5.94 -9.52
C THR A 13 19.12 -6.93 -8.96
N TYR A 14 18.63 -8.03 -8.36
CA TYR A 14 19.44 -9.19 -8.00
C TYR A 14 18.67 -10.48 -8.30
N VAL A 15 19.36 -11.63 -8.34
CA VAL A 15 18.71 -12.93 -8.54
C VAL A 15 18.49 -13.61 -7.19
N TYR A 16 17.26 -14.03 -6.92
CA TYR A 16 16.87 -14.78 -5.73
C TYR A 16 15.98 -15.95 -6.12
N SER A 17 16.39 -17.18 -5.76
CA SER A 17 15.66 -18.41 -6.12
C SER A 17 15.29 -18.46 -7.61
N GLU A 18 16.25 -18.18 -8.50
CA GLU A 18 16.08 -18.15 -9.96
C GLU A 18 15.16 -17.02 -10.49
N HIS A 19 14.62 -16.17 -9.62
CA HIS A 19 13.82 -15.01 -10.01
C HIS A 19 14.64 -13.72 -9.98
N MET A 20 14.46 -12.88 -11.00
CA MET A 20 15.00 -11.52 -11.01
C MET A 20 14.14 -10.62 -10.12
N VAL A 21 14.72 -10.09 -9.06
CA VAL A 21 14.04 -9.21 -8.10
C VAL A 21 14.53 -7.79 -8.28
N ASN A 22 13.61 -6.86 -8.58
CA ASN A 22 13.91 -5.43 -8.59
C ASN A 22 13.71 -4.82 -7.19
N TYR A 23 14.79 -4.74 -6.41
CA TYR A 23 14.72 -4.22 -5.04
C TYR A 23 14.47 -2.70 -5.01
N GLY A 24 14.85 -1.97 -6.05
CA GLY A 24 14.58 -0.54 -6.14
C GLY A 24 13.08 -0.25 -6.18
N SER A 25 12.36 -0.93 -7.08
CA SER A 25 10.90 -0.85 -7.16
C SER A 25 10.24 -1.34 -5.88
N ALA A 26 10.69 -2.48 -5.34
CA ALA A 26 10.16 -3.03 -4.09
C ALA A 26 10.34 -2.07 -2.90
N LEU A 27 11.49 -1.40 -2.79
CA LEU A 27 11.76 -0.44 -1.72
C LEU A 27 10.85 0.79 -1.81
N ILE A 28 10.60 1.30 -3.02
CA ILE A 28 9.65 2.40 -3.24
C ILE A 28 8.25 1.97 -2.84
N HIS A 29 7.81 0.79 -3.29
CA HIS A 29 6.49 0.25 -2.93
C HIS A 29 6.36 0.10 -1.40
N GLN A 30 7.37 -0.48 -0.74
CA GLN A 30 7.35 -0.68 0.70
C GLN A 30 7.37 0.65 1.49
N SER A 31 8.12 1.64 1.00
CA SER A 31 8.18 2.98 1.61
C SER A 31 6.85 3.71 1.49
N PHE A 32 6.20 3.60 0.33
CA PHE A 32 4.85 4.09 0.10
C PHE A 32 3.83 3.43 1.06
N SER A 33 3.92 2.11 1.21
CA SER A 33 3.10 1.34 2.14
C SER A 33 3.25 1.81 3.59
N ILE A 34 4.47 2.06 4.06
CA ILE A 34 4.73 2.59 5.41
C ILE A 34 4.13 4.00 5.58
N PHE A 35 4.34 4.88 4.60
CA PHE A 35 3.80 6.24 4.63
C PHE A 35 2.27 6.22 4.77
N PHE A 36 1.57 5.43 3.93
CA PHE A 36 0.11 5.34 3.98
C PHE A 36 -0.41 4.64 5.23
N ALA A 37 0.34 3.70 5.81
CA ALA A 37 0.00 3.10 7.11
C ALA A 37 0.00 4.15 8.23
N ILE A 38 1.07 4.96 8.31
CA ILE A 38 1.17 6.04 9.29
C ILE A 38 0.06 7.08 9.06
N PHE A 39 -0.11 7.52 7.81
CA PHE A 39 -1.15 8.48 7.44
C PHE A 39 -2.55 7.97 7.80
N TYR A 40 -2.86 6.71 7.50
CA TYR A 40 -4.11 6.07 7.88
C TYR A 40 -4.31 6.09 9.39
N CYS A 41 -3.32 5.65 10.17
CA CYS A 41 -3.41 5.60 11.63
C CYS A 41 -3.65 6.99 12.23
N LEU A 42 -2.88 8.00 11.81
CA LEU A 42 -3.05 9.38 12.26
C LEU A 42 -4.44 9.94 11.91
N THR A 43 -4.91 9.66 10.70
CA THR A 43 -6.23 10.09 10.24
C THR A 43 -7.34 9.39 11.02
N ALA A 44 -7.22 8.09 11.26
CA ALA A 44 -8.19 7.30 12.03
C ALA A 44 -8.27 7.73 13.50
N LEU A 45 -7.16 8.20 14.11
CA LEU A 45 -7.17 8.79 15.44
C LEU A 45 -8.02 10.05 15.51
N ARG A 46 -7.99 10.89 14.46
CA ARG A 46 -8.74 12.16 14.41
C ARG A 46 -10.16 12.01 13.89
N TYR A 47 -10.37 11.07 12.96
CA TYR A 47 -11.61 10.82 12.23
C TYR A 47 -11.89 9.31 12.19
N PRO A 48 -12.53 8.74 13.23
CA PRO A 48 -12.77 7.29 13.32
C PRO A 48 -13.56 6.69 12.15
N ARG A 49 -14.31 7.52 11.39
CA ARG A 49 -15.04 7.09 10.19
C ARG A 49 -14.13 6.55 9.08
N VAL A 50 -12.84 6.93 9.06
CA VAL A 50 -11.87 6.39 8.08
C VAL A 50 -11.59 4.90 8.30
N ALA A 51 -11.82 4.41 9.51
CA ALA A 51 -11.66 3.01 9.89
C ALA A 51 -12.89 2.12 9.61
N VAL A 52 -13.91 2.65 8.93
CA VAL A 52 -15.11 1.86 8.53
C VAL A 52 -14.69 0.65 7.69
N TRP A 53 -15.41 -0.47 7.88
CA TRP A 53 -15.10 -1.77 7.28
C TRP A 53 -13.65 -2.22 7.51
N GLN A 54 -13.14 -1.94 8.71
CA GLN A 54 -11.78 -2.30 9.10
C GLN A 54 -10.71 -1.73 8.17
N GLY A 55 -10.93 -0.51 7.67
CA GLY A 55 -9.98 0.18 6.80
C GLY A 55 -10.09 -0.19 5.31
N PHE A 56 -10.93 -1.16 4.92
CA PHE A 56 -11.05 -1.56 3.51
C PHE A 56 -11.45 -0.41 2.58
N GLY A 57 -12.31 0.52 3.02
CA GLY A 57 -12.68 1.69 2.22
C GLY A 57 -11.47 2.58 1.92
N PHE A 58 -10.58 2.77 2.90
CA PHE A 58 -9.33 3.50 2.72
C PHE A 58 -8.37 2.75 1.79
N GLY A 59 -8.20 1.44 2.00
CA GLY A 59 -7.37 0.60 1.13
C GLY A 59 -7.80 0.68 -0.34
N MET A 60 -9.09 0.47 -0.62
CA MET A 60 -9.64 0.59 -1.97
C MET A 60 -9.41 1.98 -2.57
N LEU A 61 -9.62 3.04 -1.79
CA LEU A 61 -9.42 4.41 -2.26
C LEU A 61 -7.97 4.63 -2.69
N VAL A 62 -7.00 4.21 -1.87
CA VAL A 62 -5.56 4.34 -2.18
C VAL A 62 -5.18 3.47 -3.38
N THR A 63 -5.63 2.22 -3.43
CA THR A 63 -5.37 1.32 -4.56
C THR A 63 -5.88 1.90 -5.88
N LEU A 64 -7.13 2.39 -5.91
CA LEU A 64 -7.70 3.01 -7.12
C LEU A 64 -7.00 4.33 -7.47
N ALA A 65 -6.71 5.18 -6.49
CA ALA A 65 -6.03 6.44 -6.72
C ALA A 65 -4.63 6.23 -7.33
N PHE A 66 -3.86 5.26 -6.83
CA PHE A 66 -2.49 5.06 -7.29
C PHE A 66 -2.40 4.10 -8.47
N HIS A 67 -2.87 2.86 -8.31
CA HIS A 67 -2.74 1.85 -9.35
C HIS A 67 -3.79 2.03 -10.47
N GLY A 68 -4.90 2.71 -10.21
CA GLY A 68 -5.88 3.04 -11.24
C GLY A 68 -5.60 4.36 -11.97
N VAL A 69 -5.06 5.37 -11.28
CA VAL A 69 -5.01 6.75 -11.82
C VAL A 69 -3.60 7.34 -11.85
N ILE A 70 -2.93 7.48 -10.71
CA ILE A 70 -1.67 8.23 -10.61
C ILE A 70 -0.53 7.52 -11.34
N LEU A 71 -0.28 6.24 -11.06
CA LEU A 71 0.82 5.51 -11.72
C LEU A 71 0.64 5.46 -13.25
N PRO A 72 -0.56 5.20 -13.79
CA PRO A 72 -0.81 5.27 -15.24
C PRO A 72 -0.66 6.67 -15.81
N MET A 73 -1.15 7.71 -15.11
CA MET A 73 -1.05 9.10 -15.55
C MET A 73 0.41 9.55 -15.76
N PHE A 74 1.33 9.05 -14.93
CA PHE A 74 2.75 9.34 -15.04
C PHE A 74 3.53 8.31 -15.88
N ASN A 75 2.86 7.37 -16.53
CA ASN A 75 3.46 6.26 -17.29
C ASN A 75 4.47 5.44 -16.45
N TRP A 76 4.19 5.27 -15.15
CA TRP A 76 5.05 4.48 -14.25
C TRP A 76 4.64 3.02 -14.14
N ALA A 77 3.36 2.72 -14.38
CA ALA A 77 2.81 1.37 -14.47
C ALA A 77 1.51 1.43 -15.31
N PRO A 78 1.10 0.35 -15.99
CA PRO A 78 -0.23 0.27 -16.59
C PRO A 78 -1.32 0.37 -15.51
N PRO A 79 -2.55 0.77 -15.86
CA PRO A 79 -3.64 0.81 -14.90
C PRO A 79 -3.97 -0.59 -14.38
N LEU A 80 -4.45 -0.64 -13.13
CA LEU A 80 -4.74 -1.86 -12.38
C LEU A 80 -5.49 -2.90 -13.22
N TRP A 81 -6.54 -2.50 -13.94
CA TRP A 81 -7.39 -3.38 -14.74
C TRP A 81 -6.77 -3.88 -16.06
N GLU A 82 -5.56 -3.45 -16.41
CA GLU A 82 -4.79 -3.95 -17.55
C GLU A 82 -3.69 -4.94 -17.12
N LEU A 83 -3.52 -5.18 -15.81
CA LEU A 83 -2.56 -6.15 -15.30
C LEU A 83 -2.99 -7.60 -15.57
N PRO A 84 -2.04 -8.54 -15.70
CA PRO A 84 -2.34 -9.97 -15.69
C PRO A 84 -3.22 -10.36 -14.49
N PRO A 85 -4.14 -11.34 -14.60
CA PRO A 85 -5.09 -11.66 -13.53
C PRO A 85 -4.45 -11.96 -12.18
N ALA A 86 -3.29 -12.62 -12.18
CA ALA A 86 -2.53 -12.92 -10.97
C ALA A 86 -2.00 -11.65 -10.30
N GLU A 87 -1.47 -10.71 -11.08
CA GLU A 87 -0.96 -9.42 -10.59
C GLU A 87 -2.09 -8.51 -10.13
N TRP A 88 -3.17 -8.42 -10.90
CA TRP A 88 -4.39 -7.71 -10.50
C TRP A 88 -4.92 -8.20 -9.15
N ALA A 89 -4.98 -9.53 -8.97
CA ALA A 89 -5.42 -10.15 -7.74
C ALA A 89 -4.45 -9.87 -6.59
N SER A 90 -3.14 -10.04 -6.81
CA SER A 90 -2.14 -9.80 -5.76
C SER A 90 -2.07 -8.33 -5.34
N GLU A 91 -2.15 -7.39 -6.28
CA GLU A 91 -2.17 -5.95 -6.00
C GLU A 91 -3.43 -5.57 -5.21
N THR A 92 -4.61 -6.03 -5.64
CA THR A 92 -5.86 -5.67 -4.97
C THR A 92 -5.96 -6.36 -3.60
N PHE A 93 -5.80 -7.68 -3.54
CA PHE A 93 -5.90 -8.43 -2.30
C PHE A 93 -4.79 -8.05 -1.32
N GLY A 94 -3.56 -7.86 -1.79
CA GLY A 94 -2.43 -7.46 -0.97
C GLY A 94 -2.67 -6.12 -0.26
N HIS A 95 -3.15 -5.10 -0.98
CA HIS A 95 -3.47 -3.82 -0.37
C HIS A 95 -4.62 -3.89 0.65
N LEU A 96 -5.66 -4.67 0.36
CA LEU A 96 -6.79 -4.83 1.28
C LEU A 96 -6.38 -5.61 2.53
N LEU A 97 -5.63 -6.69 2.37
CA LEU A 97 -5.09 -7.46 3.48
C LEU A 97 -4.18 -6.58 4.34
N TRP A 98 -3.34 -5.76 3.69
CA TRP A 98 -2.41 -4.87 4.38
C TRP A 98 -3.13 -3.83 5.24
N ILE A 99 -4.11 -3.09 4.69
CA ILE A 99 -4.84 -2.09 5.47
C ILE A 99 -5.65 -2.72 6.61
N TRP A 100 -6.16 -3.93 6.38
CA TRP A 100 -6.89 -4.69 7.39
C TRP A 100 -5.99 -5.08 8.56
N VAL A 101 -4.80 -5.61 8.29
CA VAL A 101 -3.81 -5.94 9.34
C VAL A 101 -3.42 -4.71 10.13
N ILE A 102 -3.17 -3.58 9.47
CA ILE A 102 -2.88 -2.31 10.14
C ILE A 102 -4.02 -1.92 11.07
N GLU A 103 -5.26 -2.01 10.61
CA GLU A 103 -6.42 -1.62 11.40
C GLU A 103 -6.65 -2.53 12.61
N VAL A 104 -6.45 -3.85 12.44
CA VAL A 104 -6.53 -4.81 13.55
C VAL A 104 -5.52 -4.45 14.63
N ILE A 105 -4.26 -4.23 14.25
CA ILE A 105 -3.19 -3.88 15.20
C ILE A 105 -3.44 -2.50 15.82
N ARG A 106 -3.82 -1.50 15.01
CA ARG A 106 -4.11 -0.14 15.49
C ARG A 106 -5.24 -0.14 16.53
N ARG A 107 -6.33 -0.89 16.28
CA ARG A 107 -7.45 -1.03 17.22
C ARG A 107 -7.04 -1.70 18.52
N ASP A 108 -6.30 -2.81 18.43
CA ASP A 108 -5.80 -3.52 19.62
C ASP A 108 -4.90 -2.61 20.47
N LEU A 109 -3.95 -1.91 19.85
CA LEU A 109 -3.08 -0.95 20.55
C LEU A 109 -3.89 0.21 21.16
N GLN A 110 -4.87 0.76 20.44
CA GLN A 110 -5.73 1.83 20.96
C GLN A 110 -6.53 1.37 22.19
N GLN A 111 -7.06 0.15 22.17
CA GLN A 111 -7.80 -0.43 23.30
C GLN A 111 -6.90 -0.66 24.52
N ARG A 112 -5.63 -1.05 24.32
CA ARG A 112 -4.66 -1.25 25.40
C ARG A 112 -4.16 0.05 26.03
N TRP A 113 -3.96 1.09 25.21
CA TRP A 113 -3.43 2.38 25.69
C TRP A 113 -4.50 3.34 26.17
N SER A 114 -5.76 3.13 25.78
CA SER A 114 -6.90 3.88 26.26
C SER A 114 -8.04 2.92 26.62
N PRO A 115 -7.87 2.10 27.67
CA PRO A 115 -8.98 1.35 28.22
C PRO A 115 -10.02 2.39 28.64
N GLY A 116 -11.21 2.34 28.05
CA GLY A 116 -12.32 3.19 28.49
C GLY A 116 -12.58 2.99 29.99
N PRO A 117 -13.34 3.89 30.65
CA PRO A 117 -13.76 3.63 32.02
C PRO A 117 -14.57 2.32 32.01
N GLY A 118 -14.08 1.34 32.77
CA GLY A 118 -14.76 0.07 32.99
C GLY A 118 -16.07 0.22 33.77
#